data_AF-A0A7Y6Q076-F1
#
_entry.id   AF-A0A7Y6Q076-F1
#
_cell.length_a   1.000
_cell.length_b   1.000
_cell.length_c   1.000
_cell.angle_alpha   90.00
_cell.angle_beta   90.00
_cell.angle_gamma   90.00
#
_symmetry.space_group_name_H-M   'P 1'
#
loop_
_entity.id
_entity.type
_entity.pdbx_description
1 polymer ?
#
loop_
_entity_poly.entity_id
_entity_poly.type
_entity_poly.pdbx_seq_one_letter_code
_entity_poly.pdbx_strand_id
1 'polypeptide(L)'
;MYRLAGVLFVLAACGGGESPVGAPPTLGTTPGEWQYVPIEGTRCMDGSPTGIGVNLGTSGDLVIYLEGGGACFNTSTCRSVAHPSGWGPDGFDVNIAPYKIGLFDRLDDANPLHDATFVFVPYCTGDVHAGSKPDGMGGRAFVGYENIGHDLDFIVPKSQDVARVVLAGSSAGGFGALMNYERTQTAFGETPVHLLDDSGPPLGDAYLTPCLQQMFRTAWNLDAALPADCAECKQPDGGGLQNALGWLADAHPDRRLGLVTSTRDGTIRSFFGYGYPDCEAGASGFPMPEEKYAEAIADMRDNVLASHPNFRIYSKDSGDHVWLLYEPETISPRPDGSGEHLADWLRDMLDPSADWNSVAP
;
A
#
# COMPACT_ATOMS: atom_id res chain seq x y z
N MET A 1 -51.61 45.77 -22.98
CA MET A 1 -51.36 44.51 -22.23
C MET A 1 -50.47 43.63 -23.10
N TYR A 2 -49.16 43.64 -22.87
CA TYR A 2 -48.25 42.64 -23.45
C TYR A 2 -47.46 42.04 -22.29
N ARG A 3 -47.68 40.74 -22.06
CA ARG A 3 -46.98 39.96 -21.03
C ARG A 3 -45.60 39.58 -21.56
N LEU A 4 -44.54 39.96 -20.86
CA LEU A 4 -43.22 39.35 -21.02
C LEU A 4 -43.26 37.96 -20.37
N ALA A 5 -42.98 36.92 -21.16
CA ALA A 5 -42.62 35.60 -20.66
C ALA A 5 -41.09 35.54 -20.58
N GLY A 6 -40.54 35.51 -19.36
CA GLY A 6 -39.14 35.21 -19.12
C GLY A 6 -38.94 33.70 -19.17
N VAL A 7 -38.09 33.23 -20.09
CA VAL A 7 -37.62 31.85 -20.12
C VAL A 7 -36.41 31.77 -19.20
N LEU A 8 -36.56 31.05 -18.09
CA LEU A 8 -35.47 30.72 -17.17
C LEU A 8 -34.72 29.52 -17.75
N PHE A 9 -33.48 29.70 -18.20
CA PHE A 9 -32.59 28.59 -18.53
C PHE A 9 -32.03 28.04 -17.22
N VAL A 10 -32.47 26.84 -16.84
CA VAL A 10 -31.82 26.03 -15.80
C VAL A 10 -30.65 25.32 -16.48
N LEU A 11 -29.44 25.81 -16.26
CA LEU A 11 -28.21 25.07 -16.56
C LEU A 11 -28.04 24.01 -15.47
N ALA A 12 -28.30 22.75 -15.83
CA ALA A 12 -27.84 21.61 -15.06
C ALA A 12 -26.31 21.54 -15.21
N ALA A 13 -25.58 21.89 -14.15
CA ALA A 13 -24.16 21.60 -14.06
C ALA A 13 -24.02 20.12 -13.71
N CYS A 14 -23.76 19.28 -14.71
CA CYS A 14 -23.17 17.97 -14.47
C CYS A 14 -21.71 18.21 -14.11
N GLY A 15 -21.37 18.05 -12.82
CA GLY A 15 -19.98 17.94 -12.39
C GLY A 15 -19.44 16.58 -12.85
N GLY A 16 -19.01 16.49 -14.11
CA GLY A 16 -18.11 15.45 -14.55
C GLY A 16 -16.70 15.96 -14.32
N GLY A 17 -16.00 15.45 -13.30
CA GLY A 17 -14.57 15.62 -13.22
C GLY A 17 -13.95 15.03 -14.49
N GLU A 18 -13.23 15.82 -15.27
CA GLU A 18 -12.46 15.31 -16.39
C GLU A 18 -11.48 14.26 -15.86
N SER A 19 -11.60 13.02 -16.34
CA SER A 19 -10.58 12.00 -16.10
C SER A 19 -9.21 12.57 -16.51
N PRO A 20 -8.16 12.41 -15.70
CA PRO A 20 -6.87 13.01 -16.01
C PRO A 20 -6.39 12.48 -17.37
N VAL A 21 -5.90 13.41 -18.21
CA VAL A 21 -5.57 13.14 -19.62
C VAL A 21 -4.41 12.13 -19.68
N GLY A 22 -4.72 10.90 -20.09
CA GLY A 22 -3.77 9.82 -20.32
C GLY A 22 -4.45 8.63 -21.01
N ALA A 23 -3.68 7.58 -21.28
CA ALA A 23 -4.16 6.35 -21.92
C ALA A 23 -3.80 5.11 -21.08
N PRO A 24 -4.60 4.02 -21.16
CA PRO A 24 -4.22 2.76 -20.55
C PRO A 24 -2.84 2.28 -21.03
N PRO A 25 -2.04 1.64 -20.15
CA PRO A 25 -0.75 1.09 -20.52
C PRO A 25 -0.88 -0.09 -21.49
N THR A 26 0.17 -0.36 -22.27
CA THR A 26 0.21 -1.43 -23.26
C THR A 26 0.92 -2.68 -22.72
N LEU A 27 0.39 -3.27 -21.64
CA LEU A 27 1.01 -4.41 -20.95
C LEU A 27 0.85 -5.77 -21.67
N GLY A 28 0.20 -5.79 -22.84
CA GLY A 28 0.09 -6.97 -23.69
C GLY A 28 -0.99 -7.98 -23.27
N THR A 29 -1.97 -7.53 -22.49
CA THR A 29 -3.11 -8.33 -22.02
C THR A 29 -4.44 -7.76 -22.53
N THR A 30 -5.56 -8.32 -22.10
CA THR A 30 -6.91 -8.01 -22.54
C THR A 30 -7.61 -7.17 -21.46
N PRO A 31 -8.32 -6.09 -21.83
CA PRO A 31 -9.13 -5.34 -20.88
C PRO A 31 -10.16 -6.19 -20.15
N GLY A 32 -10.28 -5.99 -18.83
CA GLY A 32 -11.26 -6.67 -17.97
C GLY A 32 -10.93 -8.11 -17.59
N GLU A 33 -9.85 -8.70 -18.11
CA GLU A 33 -9.45 -10.08 -17.84
C GLU A 33 -8.11 -10.13 -17.11
N TRP A 34 -8.05 -10.89 -16.02
CA TRP A 34 -6.80 -11.18 -15.32
C TRP A 34 -5.94 -12.14 -16.15
N GLN A 35 -4.68 -11.76 -16.39
CA GLN A 35 -3.71 -12.58 -17.10
C GLN A 35 -2.36 -12.61 -16.37
N TYR A 36 -1.77 -13.79 -16.27
CA TYR A 36 -0.42 -13.96 -15.75
C TYR A 36 0.62 -13.49 -16.76
N VAL A 37 1.59 -12.70 -16.30
CA VAL A 37 2.74 -12.23 -17.09
C VAL A 37 4.02 -12.65 -16.37
N PRO A 38 4.85 -13.55 -16.94
CA PRO A 38 6.14 -13.88 -16.35
C PRO A 38 7.09 -12.68 -16.43
N ILE A 39 7.85 -12.44 -15.35
CA ILE A 39 8.82 -11.34 -15.31
C ILE A 39 10.21 -11.94 -15.14
N GLU A 40 11.08 -11.66 -16.10
CA GLU A 40 12.46 -12.17 -16.07
C GLU A 40 13.24 -11.57 -14.89
N GLY A 41 13.96 -12.40 -14.15
CA GLY A 41 14.77 -12.00 -12.99
C GLY A 41 14.04 -12.06 -11.65
N THR A 42 12.71 -12.03 -11.63
CA THR A 42 11.95 -12.20 -10.40
C THR A 42 12.01 -13.64 -9.90
N ARG A 43 12.03 -13.81 -8.58
CA ARG A 43 11.99 -15.13 -7.95
C ARG A 43 11.32 -15.12 -6.59
N CYS A 44 10.71 -16.24 -6.24
CA CYS A 44 10.17 -16.47 -4.91
C CYS A 44 11.25 -16.90 -3.92
N MET A 45 10.87 -16.97 -2.65
CA MET A 45 11.78 -17.29 -1.57
C MET A 45 12.35 -18.71 -1.62
N ASP A 46 11.75 -19.61 -2.39
CA ASP A 46 12.26 -20.96 -2.67
C ASP A 46 13.16 -21.03 -3.92
N GLY A 47 13.36 -19.90 -4.61
CA GLY A 47 14.16 -19.77 -5.82
C GLY A 47 13.41 -20.01 -7.13
N SER A 48 12.12 -20.37 -7.09
CA SER A 48 11.30 -20.51 -8.29
C SER A 48 11.07 -19.15 -9.00
N PRO A 49 11.00 -19.11 -10.34
CA PRO A 49 10.68 -17.88 -11.06
C PRO A 49 9.22 -17.47 -10.79
N THR A 50 8.93 -16.17 -10.90
CA THR A 50 7.57 -15.64 -10.70
C THR A 50 7.18 -14.61 -11.77
N GLY A 51 6.16 -13.82 -11.50
CA GLY A 51 5.65 -12.80 -12.40
C GLY A 51 4.58 -11.94 -11.74
N ILE A 52 3.76 -11.29 -12.56
CA ILE A 52 2.67 -10.42 -12.11
C ILE A 52 1.34 -10.87 -12.72
N GLY A 53 0.24 -10.48 -12.08
CA GLY A 53 -1.08 -10.47 -12.71
C GLY A 53 -1.36 -9.12 -13.35
N VAL A 54 -2.01 -9.10 -14.52
CA VAL A 54 -2.44 -7.85 -15.16
C VAL A 54 -3.91 -7.96 -15.55
N ASN A 55 -4.70 -6.95 -15.20
CA ASN A 55 -6.06 -6.73 -15.68
C ASN A 55 -6.15 -5.32 -16.25
N LEU A 56 -6.13 -5.21 -17.58
CA LEU A 56 -6.14 -3.90 -18.23
C LEU A 56 -7.47 -3.18 -18.02
N GLY A 57 -7.35 -1.88 -17.78
CA GLY A 57 -8.47 -0.96 -17.68
C GLY A 57 -8.70 -0.17 -18.96
N THR A 58 -9.48 0.89 -18.82
CA THR A 58 -9.90 1.80 -19.90
C THR A 58 -9.49 3.26 -19.62
N SER A 59 -9.12 3.59 -18.38
CA SER A 59 -8.63 4.91 -18.00
C SER A 59 -7.10 5.04 -18.09
N GLY A 60 -6.60 6.27 -17.94
CA GLY A 60 -5.17 6.57 -17.78
C GLY A 60 -4.62 6.29 -16.38
N ASP A 61 -5.37 5.64 -15.49
CA ASP A 61 -4.89 5.27 -14.15
C ASP A 61 -4.28 3.86 -14.16
N LEU A 62 -3.12 3.74 -13.51
CA LEU A 62 -2.44 2.47 -13.26
C LEU A 62 -2.34 2.21 -11.75
N VAL A 63 -2.86 1.09 -11.28
CA VAL A 63 -2.70 0.61 -9.91
C VAL A 63 -1.67 -0.51 -9.91
N ILE A 64 -0.57 -0.35 -9.19
CA ILE A 64 0.37 -1.43 -8.86
C ILE A 64 0.03 -1.85 -7.43
N TYR A 65 -0.57 -3.02 -7.27
CA TYR A 65 -1.03 -3.54 -6.00
C TYR A 65 -0.13 -4.66 -5.50
N LEU A 66 0.44 -4.49 -4.30
CA LEU A 66 1.28 -5.48 -3.65
C LEU A 66 0.44 -6.38 -2.73
N GLU A 67 0.51 -7.69 -2.95
CA GLU A 67 -0.21 -8.69 -2.16
C GLU A 67 0.26 -8.70 -0.69
N GLY A 68 -0.67 -8.96 0.24
CA GLY A 68 -0.37 -9.24 1.64
C GLY A 68 -0.02 -10.71 1.92
N GLY A 69 0.03 -11.09 3.21
CA GLY A 69 0.13 -12.52 3.59
C GLY A 69 1.26 -12.85 4.56
N GLY A 70 1.35 -12.13 5.68
CA GLY A 70 2.28 -12.43 6.77
C GLY A 70 3.73 -12.03 6.51
N ALA A 71 4.66 -12.50 7.34
CA ALA A 71 6.09 -12.23 7.17
C ALA A 71 6.99 -13.33 7.75
N CYS A 72 8.13 -13.59 7.11
CA CYS A 72 9.09 -14.65 7.42
C CYS A 72 10.32 -14.07 8.11
N PHE A 73 10.34 -14.12 9.45
CA PHE A 73 11.46 -13.65 10.28
C PHE A 73 11.89 -14.71 11.31
N ASN A 74 11.21 -15.85 11.36
CA ASN A 74 11.61 -17.05 12.10
C ASN A 74 11.06 -18.32 11.44
N THR A 75 11.55 -19.49 11.85
CA THR A 75 11.17 -20.80 11.29
C THR A 75 9.67 -21.05 11.23
N SER A 76 8.91 -20.58 12.22
CA SER A 76 7.46 -20.78 12.27
C SER A 76 6.76 -19.88 11.26
N THR A 77 7.06 -18.59 11.26
CA THR A 77 6.35 -17.63 10.43
C THR A 77 6.65 -17.82 8.95
N CYS A 78 7.85 -18.28 8.60
CA CYS A 78 8.22 -18.65 7.24
C CYS A 78 7.35 -19.77 6.64
N ARG A 79 6.72 -20.63 7.45
CA ARG A 79 5.81 -21.67 6.94
C ARG A 79 4.41 -21.16 6.67
N SER A 80 4.08 -19.97 7.16
CA SER A 80 2.73 -19.41 7.16
C SER A 80 2.59 -18.14 6.32
N VAL A 81 3.67 -17.66 5.70
CA VAL A 81 3.59 -16.60 4.69
C VAL A 81 2.85 -17.08 3.45
N ALA A 82 2.34 -16.14 2.66
CA ALA A 82 1.82 -16.44 1.33
C ALA A 82 2.89 -17.06 0.43
N HIS A 83 2.46 -17.98 -0.43
CA HIS A 83 3.25 -18.64 -1.47
C HIS A 83 4.66 -19.08 -1.03
N PRO A 84 4.83 -19.80 0.11
CA PRO A 84 6.15 -20.11 0.67
C PRO A 84 6.93 -21.13 -0.18
N SER A 85 6.27 -21.72 -1.19
CA SER A 85 6.78 -22.72 -2.12
C SER A 85 6.57 -22.27 -3.58
N GLY A 86 6.64 -20.97 -3.82
CA GLY A 86 6.53 -20.37 -5.15
C GLY A 86 5.12 -19.94 -5.54
N TRP A 87 5.06 -18.98 -6.46
CA TRP A 87 3.85 -18.54 -7.15
C TRP A 87 4.16 -18.36 -8.63
N GLY A 88 3.35 -18.98 -9.48
CA GLY A 88 3.52 -18.97 -10.93
C GLY A 88 2.19 -19.24 -11.64
N PRO A 89 2.20 -19.55 -12.95
CA PRO A 89 0.98 -19.67 -13.74
C PRO A 89 0.01 -20.73 -13.21
N ASP A 90 0.51 -21.83 -12.66
CA ASP A 90 -0.32 -22.91 -12.09
C ASP A 90 -1.13 -22.46 -10.86
N GLY A 91 -0.62 -21.47 -10.10
CA GLY A 91 -1.30 -20.90 -8.94
C GLY A 91 -2.13 -19.66 -9.27
N PHE A 92 -1.98 -19.09 -10.47
CA PHE A 92 -2.51 -17.77 -10.79
C PHE A 92 -4.03 -17.66 -10.61
N ASP A 93 -4.79 -18.54 -11.28
CA ASP A 93 -6.26 -18.45 -11.31
C ASP A 93 -6.89 -18.53 -9.91
N VAL A 94 -6.36 -19.40 -9.05
CA VAL A 94 -6.86 -19.57 -7.69
C VAL A 94 -6.59 -18.33 -6.84
N ASN A 95 -5.39 -17.77 -6.96
CA ASN A 95 -4.96 -16.64 -6.14
C ASN A 95 -5.58 -15.33 -6.61
N ILE A 96 -5.84 -15.16 -7.90
CA ILE A 96 -6.41 -13.93 -8.43
C ILE A 96 -7.94 -13.86 -8.27
N ALA A 97 -8.62 -15.00 -8.09
CA ALA A 97 -10.08 -15.08 -7.99
C ALA A 97 -10.74 -14.17 -6.92
N PRO A 98 -10.12 -13.88 -5.75
CA PRO A 98 -10.64 -12.93 -4.77
C PRO A 98 -10.53 -11.45 -5.21
N TYR A 99 -9.64 -11.11 -6.13
CA TYR A 99 -9.36 -9.73 -6.57
C TYR A 99 -10.36 -9.24 -7.61
N LYS A 100 -11.61 -9.09 -7.15
CA LYS A 100 -12.78 -8.63 -7.91
C LYS A 100 -13.80 -7.87 -7.02
N ILE A 101 -13.37 -7.47 -5.83
CA ILE A 101 -14.16 -6.76 -4.82
C ILE A 101 -13.37 -5.55 -4.33
N GLY A 102 -14.05 -4.62 -3.65
CA GLY A 102 -13.39 -3.41 -3.09
C GLY A 102 -12.70 -2.61 -4.20
N LEU A 103 -11.42 -2.34 -4.01
CA LEU A 103 -10.56 -1.64 -4.97
C LEU A 103 -10.57 -2.28 -6.38
N PHE A 104 -10.79 -3.60 -6.45
CA PHE A 104 -10.80 -4.37 -7.71
C PHE A 104 -12.20 -4.57 -8.29
N ASP A 105 -13.26 -4.08 -7.62
CA ASP A 105 -14.60 -4.17 -8.17
C ASP A 105 -14.77 -3.16 -9.31
N ARG A 106 -14.90 -3.68 -10.54
CA ARG A 106 -15.13 -2.87 -11.74
C ARG A 106 -16.59 -2.46 -11.94
N LEU A 107 -17.52 -3.05 -11.16
CA LEU A 107 -18.97 -2.80 -11.27
C LEU A 107 -19.48 -1.83 -10.22
N ASP A 108 -18.62 -1.45 -9.28
CA ASP A 108 -18.97 -0.53 -8.21
C ASP A 108 -18.62 0.91 -8.59
N ASP A 109 -19.64 1.71 -8.92
CA ASP A 109 -19.48 3.13 -9.24
C ASP A 109 -18.89 3.93 -8.04
N ALA A 110 -18.97 3.41 -6.82
CA ALA A 110 -18.33 4.04 -5.67
C ALA A 110 -16.80 3.91 -5.73
N ASN A 111 -16.25 2.88 -6.37
CA ASN A 111 -14.82 2.67 -6.51
C ASN A 111 -14.22 3.67 -7.53
N PRO A 112 -13.39 4.65 -7.11
CA PRO A 112 -12.84 5.63 -8.04
C PRO A 112 -11.81 5.07 -9.02
N LEU A 113 -11.38 3.82 -8.82
CA LEU A 113 -10.39 3.13 -9.65
C LEU A 113 -11.01 1.98 -10.45
N HIS A 114 -12.34 1.86 -10.53
CA HIS A 114 -13.03 0.76 -11.21
C HIS A 114 -12.63 0.59 -12.69
N ASP A 115 -12.23 1.68 -13.37
CA ASP A 115 -11.75 1.69 -14.76
C ASP A 115 -10.21 1.61 -14.91
N ALA A 116 -9.45 1.58 -13.81
CA ALA A 116 -8.00 1.57 -13.83
C ALA A 116 -7.44 0.27 -14.42
N THR A 117 -6.19 0.32 -14.88
CA THR A 117 -5.39 -0.90 -15.08
C THR A 117 -4.87 -1.38 -13.73
N PHE A 118 -5.06 -2.66 -13.43
CA PHE A 118 -4.50 -3.29 -12.24
C PHE A 118 -3.32 -4.17 -12.60
N VAL A 119 -2.18 -3.94 -11.95
CA VAL A 119 -1.04 -4.84 -11.88
C VAL A 119 -0.99 -5.41 -10.47
N PHE A 120 -1.11 -6.72 -10.36
CA PHE A 120 -1.04 -7.46 -9.11
C PHE A 120 0.36 -8.07 -8.96
N VAL A 121 1.06 -7.71 -7.89
CA VAL A 121 2.37 -8.28 -7.54
C VAL A 121 2.18 -9.31 -6.43
N PRO A 122 2.47 -10.60 -6.68
CA PRO A 122 2.29 -11.67 -5.70
C PRO A 122 3.31 -11.55 -4.57
N TYR A 123 2.93 -11.97 -3.38
CA TYR A 123 3.82 -12.01 -2.23
C TYR A 123 4.35 -13.41 -1.98
N CYS A 124 5.49 -13.72 -2.60
CA CYS A 124 6.16 -15.02 -2.43
C CYS A 124 7.57 -14.92 -1.85
N THR A 125 7.96 -13.74 -1.35
CA THR A 125 9.29 -13.46 -0.82
C THR A 125 9.34 -13.46 0.72
N GLY A 126 8.21 -13.28 1.41
CA GLY A 126 8.14 -13.37 2.87
C GLY A 126 8.81 -12.23 3.64
N ASP A 127 9.18 -11.15 2.97
CA ASP A 127 9.98 -10.02 3.46
C ASP A 127 9.28 -8.67 3.29
N VAL A 128 7.95 -8.69 3.31
CA VAL A 128 7.07 -7.53 3.10
C VAL A 128 7.36 -6.74 1.81
N HIS A 129 7.81 -7.42 0.75
CA HIS A 129 8.24 -6.84 -0.54
C HIS A 129 9.44 -5.89 -0.45
N ALA A 130 10.17 -5.88 0.66
CA ALA A 130 11.23 -4.90 0.93
C ALA A 130 12.60 -5.54 1.21
N GLY A 131 12.71 -6.87 1.17
CA GLY A 131 13.96 -7.55 1.41
C GLY A 131 14.95 -7.43 0.26
N SER A 132 16.25 -7.35 0.62
CA SER A 132 17.41 -7.40 -0.27
C SER A 132 18.49 -8.33 0.29
N LYS A 133 18.09 -9.56 0.60
CA LYS A 133 18.91 -10.60 1.21
C LYS A 133 18.68 -11.94 0.49
N PRO A 134 19.44 -12.21 -0.59
CA PRO A 134 19.28 -13.44 -1.38
C PRO A 134 19.60 -14.71 -0.58
N ASP A 135 20.49 -14.61 0.41
CA ASP A 135 20.88 -15.70 1.30
C ASP A 135 20.23 -15.54 2.69
N GLY A 136 18.91 -15.52 2.70
CA GLY A 136 18.10 -15.37 3.91
C GLY A 136 18.03 -16.62 4.79
N MET A 137 17.18 -16.55 5.81
CA MET A 137 17.06 -17.61 6.82
C MET A 137 16.61 -18.93 6.20
N GLY A 138 17.27 -20.03 6.57
CA GLY A 138 16.89 -21.37 6.12
C GLY A 138 17.08 -21.60 4.61
N GLY A 139 17.98 -20.82 3.98
CA GLY A 139 18.24 -20.90 2.54
C GLY A 139 17.16 -20.22 1.68
N ARG A 140 16.31 -19.39 2.29
CA ARG A 140 15.25 -18.68 1.58
C ARG A 140 15.74 -17.33 1.07
N ALA A 141 15.30 -16.94 -0.14
CA ALA A 141 15.60 -15.64 -0.71
C ALA A 141 14.59 -14.56 -0.25
N PHE A 142 15.06 -13.53 0.44
CA PHE A 142 14.28 -12.34 0.77
C PHE A 142 14.63 -11.24 -0.23
N VAL A 143 13.95 -11.25 -1.38
CA VAL A 143 14.32 -10.45 -2.56
C VAL A 143 13.15 -9.65 -3.11
N GLY A 144 12.21 -9.29 -2.22
CA GLY A 144 11.04 -8.50 -2.58
C GLY A 144 11.41 -7.18 -3.24
N TYR A 145 12.43 -6.48 -2.71
CA TYR A 145 12.90 -5.24 -3.31
C TYR A 145 13.54 -5.49 -4.68
N GLU A 146 14.31 -6.54 -4.89
CA GLU A 146 14.80 -6.84 -6.25
C GLU A 146 13.66 -7.17 -7.22
N ASN A 147 12.65 -7.95 -6.77
CA ASN A 147 11.50 -8.31 -7.61
C ASN A 147 10.72 -7.08 -8.09
N ILE A 148 10.40 -6.13 -7.19
CA ILE A 148 9.73 -4.88 -7.59
C ILE A 148 10.54 -4.10 -8.63
N GLY A 149 11.87 -4.22 -8.62
CA GLY A 149 12.71 -3.59 -9.65
C GLY A 149 12.51 -4.17 -11.02
N HIS A 150 12.53 -5.50 -11.10
CA HIS A 150 12.26 -6.21 -12.34
C HIS A 150 10.83 -5.97 -12.85
N ASP A 151 9.86 -5.85 -11.94
CA ASP A 151 8.48 -5.51 -12.30
C ASP A 151 8.41 -4.09 -12.89
N LEU A 152 9.06 -3.10 -12.27
CA LEU A 152 9.10 -1.73 -12.77
C LEU A 152 9.82 -1.62 -14.13
N ASP A 153 10.93 -2.35 -14.33
CA ASP A 153 11.64 -2.44 -15.62
C ASP A 153 10.73 -2.96 -16.74
N PHE A 154 9.77 -3.83 -16.41
CA PHE A 154 8.76 -4.30 -17.35
C PHE A 154 7.62 -3.28 -17.56
N ILE A 155 7.09 -2.70 -16.48
CA ILE A 155 5.87 -1.88 -16.49
C ILE A 155 6.11 -0.49 -17.08
N VAL A 156 7.17 0.20 -16.66
CA VAL A 156 7.39 1.63 -16.96
C VAL A 156 7.47 1.90 -18.47
N PRO A 157 8.25 1.15 -19.28
CA PRO A 157 8.33 1.40 -20.72
C PRO A 157 7.00 1.24 -21.47
N LYS A 158 6.01 0.56 -20.86
CA LYS A 158 4.69 0.28 -21.43
C LYS A 158 3.60 1.18 -20.86
N SER A 159 3.97 2.14 -20.02
CA SER A 159 3.06 2.97 -19.24
C SER A 159 3.40 4.46 -19.34
N GLN A 160 4.04 4.89 -20.43
CA GLN A 160 4.52 6.28 -20.57
C GLN A 160 3.39 7.31 -20.71
N ASP A 161 2.22 6.88 -21.18
CA ASP A 161 1.06 7.74 -21.41
C ASP A 161 0.02 7.69 -20.27
N VAL A 162 0.32 6.98 -19.16
CA VAL A 162 -0.61 6.93 -18.01
C VAL A 162 -0.62 8.30 -17.33
N ALA A 163 -1.80 8.75 -16.94
CA ALA A 163 -1.97 10.04 -16.29
C ALA A 163 -1.50 10.01 -14.83
N ARG A 164 -1.63 8.85 -14.18
CA ARG A 164 -1.26 8.66 -12.77
C ARG A 164 -1.02 7.19 -12.46
N VAL A 165 -0.15 6.97 -11.48
CA VAL A 165 0.06 5.67 -10.84
C VAL A 165 -0.40 5.71 -9.39
N VAL A 166 -1.02 4.65 -8.91
CA VAL A 166 -1.27 4.39 -7.50
C VAL A 166 -0.48 3.14 -7.11
N LEU A 167 0.56 3.31 -6.29
CA LEU A 167 1.24 2.20 -5.64
C LEU A 167 0.49 1.86 -4.36
N ALA A 168 -0.24 0.75 -4.39
CA ALA A 168 -1.08 0.30 -3.32
C ALA A 168 -0.61 -1.04 -2.77
N GLY A 169 -1.01 -1.37 -1.55
CA GLY A 169 -0.86 -2.72 -1.04
C GLY A 169 -1.51 -2.88 0.31
N SER A 170 -1.87 -4.11 0.65
CA SER A 170 -2.52 -4.42 1.92
C SER A 170 -1.67 -5.35 2.77
N SER A 171 -1.68 -5.17 4.10
CA SER A 171 -0.90 -5.98 5.05
C SER A 171 0.60 -5.89 4.78
N ALA A 172 1.29 -7.01 4.56
CA ALA A 172 2.67 -7.06 4.07
C ALA A 172 2.88 -6.20 2.80
N GLY A 173 1.88 -6.13 1.93
CA GLY A 173 1.90 -5.27 0.74
C GLY A 173 1.82 -3.78 1.06
N GLY A 174 1.20 -3.38 2.17
CA GLY A 174 1.15 -1.99 2.62
C GLY A 174 2.54 -1.48 3.03
N PHE A 175 3.24 -2.26 3.86
CA PHE A 175 4.67 -2.02 4.14
C PHE A 175 5.49 -2.00 2.85
N GLY A 176 5.23 -2.94 1.95
CA GLY A 176 5.89 -3.01 0.65
C GLY A 176 5.68 -1.76 -0.19
N ALA A 177 4.45 -1.23 -0.25
CA ALA A 177 4.10 -0.05 -1.02
C ALA A 177 4.84 1.16 -0.48
N LEU A 178 4.87 1.34 0.84
CA LEU A 178 5.63 2.39 1.50
C LEU A 178 7.13 2.29 1.19
N MET A 179 7.73 1.11 1.38
CA MET A 179 9.16 0.88 1.22
C MET A 179 9.63 0.96 -0.24
N ASN A 180 8.74 0.70 -1.19
CA ASN A 180 9.01 0.79 -2.62
C ASN A 180 8.49 2.09 -3.26
N TYR A 181 7.99 3.05 -2.49
CA TYR A 181 7.43 4.28 -3.05
C TYR A 181 8.48 5.11 -3.81
N GLU A 182 9.61 5.41 -3.15
CA GLU A 182 10.66 6.29 -3.69
C GLU A 182 11.16 5.82 -5.06
N ARG A 183 11.54 4.54 -5.16
CA ARG A 183 11.97 3.94 -6.42
C ARG A 183 10.89 3.95 -7.49
N THR A 184 9.62 3.84 -7.10
CA THR A 184 8.49 3.78 -8.04
C THR A 184 8.26 5.16 -8.61
N GLN A 185 8.19 6.18 -7.75
CA GLN A 185 8.13 7.57 -8.20
C GLN A 185 9.35 7.95 -9.05
N THR A 186 10.56 7.53 -8.67
CA THR A 186 11.76 7.73 -9.47
C THR A 186 11.65 7.07 -10.86
N ALA A 187 11.15 5.83 -10.92
CA ALA A 187 11.05 5.08 -12.18
C ALA A 187 10.01 5.68 -13.15
N PHE A 188 8.91 6.22 -12.61
CA PHE A 188 7.86 6.89 -13.40
C PHE A 188 8.18 8.36 -13.75
N GLY A 189 9.24 8.93 -13.18
CA GLY A 189 9.70 10.27 -13.51
C GLY A 189 8.65 11.35 -13.20
N GLU A 190 8.19 12.05 -14.24
CA GLU A 190 7.21 13.15 -14.09
C GLU A 190 5.78 12.64 -13.86
N THR A 191 5.46 11.39 -14.21
CA THR A 191 4.14 10.81 -13.97
C THR A 191 3.91 10.70 -12.46
N PRO A 192 2.80 11.25 -11.92
CA PRO A 192 2.57 11.27 -10.49
C PRO A 192 2.26 9.86 -9.97
N VAL A 193 2.99 9.45 -8.93
CA VAL A 193 2.72 8.24 -8.16
C VAL A 193 2.09 8.63 -6.82
N HIS A 194 0.95 8.05 -6.47
CA HIS A 194 0.36 8.18 -5.15
C HIS A 194 0.56 6.89 -4.36
N LEU A 195 0.75 7.01 -3.04
CA LEU A 195 0.90 5.86 -2.14
C LEU A 195 -0.44 5.54 -1.50
N LEU A 196 -0.80 4.26 -1.45
CA LEU A 196 -1.93 3.78 -0.67
C LEU A 196 -1.52 2.54 0.14
N ASP A 197 -1.05 2.77 1.36
CA ASP A 197 -0.71 1.74 2.33
C ASP A 197 -1.97 1.34 3.11
N ASP A 198 -2.38 0.07 3.05
CA ASP A 198 -3.51 -0.45 3.81
C ASP A 198 -3.05 -1.49 4.85
N SER A 199 -3.15 -1.12 6.13
CA SER A 199 -2.73 -1.94 7.28
C SER A 199 -1.24 -2.32 7.26
N GLY A 200 -0.35 -1.48 6.72
CA GLY A 200 1.10 -1.62 6.83
C GLY A 200 1.86 -0.52 7.61
N PRO A 201 1.33 0.06 8.70
CA PRO A 201 1.96 1.23 9.33
C PRO A 201 3.28 0.87 10.05
N PRO A 202 4.42 1.50 9.74
CA PRO A 202 5.60 1.43 10.60
C PRO A 202 5.37 2.27 11.87
N LEU A 203 5.65 1.70 13.05
CA LEU A 203 5.46 2.42 14.32
C LEU A 203 6.76 3.05 14.80
N GLY A 204 6.63 4.16 15.54
CA GLY A 204 7.76 4.88 16.12
C GLY A 204 8.46 4.10 17.24
N ASP A 205 9.70 4.50 17.53
CA ASP A 205 10.59 3.81 18.47
C ASP A 205 10.04 3.69 19.90
N ALA A 206 9.13 4.59 20.28
CA ALA A 206 8.42 4.54 21.58
C ALA A 206 7.43 3.38 21.69
N TYR A 207 6.94 2.87 20.55
CA TYR A 207 5.91 1.83 20.45
C TYR A 207 6.42 0.53 19.85
N LEU A 208 7.38 0.59 18.94
CA LEU A 208 8.10 -0.55 18.41
C LEU A 208 9.57 -0.35 18.72
N THR A 209 10.07 -1.02 19.77
CA THR A 209 11.41 -0.78 20.29
C THR A 209 12.48 -0.96 19.19
N PRO A 210 13.55 -0.13 19.19
CA PRO A 210 14.60 -0.19 18.17
C PRO A 210 15.18 -1.59 17.92
N CYS A 211 15.29 -2.43 18.96
CA CYS A 211 15.79 -3.78 18.78
C CYS A 211 14.82 -4.69 17.98
N LEU A 212 13.49 -4.48 18.04
CA LEU A 212 12.54 -5.22 17.20
C LEU A 212 12.65 -4.77 15.75
N GLN A 213 12.79 -3.46 15.53
CA GLN A 213 13.06 -2.92 14.20
C GLN A 213 14.37 -3.47 13.62
N GLN A 214 15.43 -3.53 14.44
CA GLN A 214 16.71 -4.15 14.07
C GLN A 214 16.54 -5.61 13.64
N MET A 215 15.67 -6.38 14.29
CA MET A 215 15.40 -7.77 13.91
C MET A 215 14.88 -7.85 12.48
N PHE A 216 13.90 -7.03 12.11
CA PHE A 216 13.37 -6.99 10.73
C PHE A 216 14.41 -6.47 9.73
N ARG A 217 15.10 -5.36 10.08
CA ARG A 217 16.19 -4.80 9.26
C ARG A 217 17.28 -5.83 8.98
N THR A 218 17.65 -6.63 9.97
CA THR A 218 18.67 -7.69 9.83
C THR A 218 18.15 -8.92 9.09
N ALA A 219 16.90 -9.31 9.36
CA ALA A 219 16.28 -10.49 8.75
C ALA A 219 16.23 -10.34 7.23
N TRP A 220 15.84 -9.16 6.75
CA TRP A 220 15.56 -8.90 5.34
C TRP A 220 16.54 -7.96 4.65
N ASN A 221 17.50 -7.38 5.38
CA ASN A 221 18.37 -6.32 4.87
C ASN A 221 17.56 -5.08 4.40
N LEU A 222 16.59 -4.65 5.21
CA LEU A 222 15.68 -3.54 4.85
C LEU A 222 16.41 -2.21 4.60
N ASP A 223 17.62 -2.04 5.13
CA ASP A 223 18.43 -0.84 4.93
C ASP A 223 18.70 -0.54 3.45
N ALA A 224 18.69 -1.57 2.60
CA ALA A 224 18.82 -1.44 1.15
C ALA A 224 17.56 -0.88 0.46
N ALA A 225 16.38 -1.07 1.06
CA ALA A 225 15.11 -0.55 0.57
C ALA A 225 14.78 0.84 1.16
N LEU A 226 15.34 1.19 2.32
CA LEU A 226 15.15 2.51 2.93
C LEU A 226 15.88 3.61 2.15
N PRO A 227 15.29 4.81 2.01
CA PRO A 227 15.89 5.93 1.27
C PRO A 227 17.35 6.16 1.65
N ALA A 228 18.23 6.29 0.65
CA ALA A 228 19.67 6.31 0.86
C ALA A 228 20.15 7.52 1.68
N ASP A 229 19.46 8.64 1.54
CA ASP A 229 19.69 9.94 2.18
C ASP A 229 18.83 10.17 3.43
N CYS A 230 17.97 9.23 3.82
CA CYS A 230 17.29 9.26 5.12
C CYS A 230 18.15 8.56 6.19
N ALA A 231 19.07 9.29 6.80
CA ALA A 231 19.86 8.78 7.93
C ALA A 231 18.96 8.46 9.13
N GLU A 232 17.90 9.25 9.31
CA GLU A 232 16.92 9.12 10.37
C GLU A 232 16.12 7.83 10.29
N CYS A 233 15.97 7.27 9.09
CA CYS A 233 15.27 6.02 8.85
C CYS A 233 16.07 4.78 9.26
N LYS A 234 17.39 4.93 9.47
CA LYS A 234 18.34 3.83 9.67
C LYS A 234 19.23 4.10 10.88
N GLN A 235 18.61 4.35 12.04
CA GLN A 235 19.38 4.67 13.24
C GLN A 235 20.31 3.52 13.64
N PRO A 236 21.51 3.80 14.20
CA PRO A 236 22.48 2.77 14.58
C PRO A 236 22.00 1.76 15.62
N ASP A 237 20.97 2.10 16.42
CA ASP A 237 20.36 1.23 17.42
C ASP A 237 19.24 0.33 16.85
N GLY A 238 18.94 0.47 15.56
CA GLY A 238 17.90 -0.26 14.87
C GLY A 238 16.62 0.50 14.60
N GLY A 239 16.40 1.62 15.29
CA GLY A 239 15.17 2.40 15.20
C GLY A 239 15.04 3.22 13.92
N GLY A 240 13.95 3.97 13.86
CA GLY A 240 13.69 5.00 12.86
C GLY A 240 12.82 4.58 11.67
N LEU A 241 12.26 3.36 11.62
CA LEU A 241 11.45 2.93 10.46
C LEU A 241 10.27 3.88 10.17
N GLN A 242 9.63 4.43 11.20
CA GLN A 242 8.52 5.39 11.03
C GLN A 242 8.97 6.72 10.37
N ASN A 243 10.24 7.08 10.49
CA ASN A 243 10.75 8.34 9.91
C ASN A 243 10.68 8.35 8.38
N ALA A 244 10.54 7.17 7.75
CA ALA A 244 10.29 7.07 6.31
C ALA A 244 8.99 7.77 5.90
N LEU A 245 7.96 7.80 6.75
CA LEU A 245 6.68 8.45 6.45
C LEU A 245 6.87 9.96 6.21
N GLY A 246 7.52 10.64 7.15
CA GLY A 246 7.79 12.09 7.04
C GLY A 246 8.79 12.39 5.93
N TRP A 247 9.84 11.58 5.79
CA TRP A 247 10.81 11.75 4.71
C TRP A 247 10.16 11.67 3.32
N LEU A 248 9.32 10.66 3.07
CA LEU A 248 8.62 10.51 1.79
C LEU A 248 7.67 11.68 1.52
N ALA A 249 6.98 12.16 2.55
CA ALA A 249 6.08 13.30 2.40
C ALA A 249 6.84 14.59 2.04
N ASP A 250 7.99 14.82 2.66
CA ASP A 250 8.84 16.00 2.40
C ASP A 250 9.55 15.91 1.05
N ALA A 251 9.95 14.71 0.62
CA ALA A 251 10.58 14.47 -0.68
C ALA A 251 9.60 14.65 -1.84
N HIS A 252 8.30 14.39 -1.62
CA HIS A 252 7.25 14.41 -2.65
C HIS A 252 6.04 15.28 -2.25
N PRO A 253 6.23 16.59 -2.03
CA PRO A 253 5.19 17.47 -1.49
C PRO A 253 3.99 17.66 -2.43
N ASP A 254 4.14 17.33 -3.71
CA ASP A 254 3.13 17.39 -4.76
C ASP A 254 2.51 16.01 -5.07
N ARG A 255 2.77 15.01 -4.23
CA ARG A 255 2.16 13.67 -4.30
C ARG A 255 1.35 13.39 -3.07
N ARG A 256 0.29 12.61 -3.22
CA ARG A 256 -0.61 12.23 -2.13
C ARG A 256 -0.26 10.85 -1.60
N LEU A 257 -0.05 10.79 -0.29
CA LEU A 257 0.36 9.58 0.43
C LEU A 257 -0.74 9.21 1.43
N GLY A 258 -1.34 8.05 1.25
CA GLY A 258 -2.46 7.56 2.05
C GLY A 258 -2.06 6.37 2.91
N LEU A 259 -2.49 6.39 4.16
CA LEU A 259 -2.47 5.24 5.06
C LEU A 259 -3.90 4.90 5.49
N VAL A 260 -4.36 3.69 5.22
CA VAL A 260 -5.62 3.14 5.72
C VAL A 260 -5.28 2.15 6.82
N THR A 261 -5.86 2.27 8.01
CA THR A 261 -5.50 1.36 9.13
C THR A 261 -6.60 1.23 10.16
N SER A 262 -6.55 0.18 10.96
CA SER A 262 -7.39 0.05 12.16
C SER A 262 -6.65 0.58 13.40
N THR A 263 -7.37 1.13 14.38
CA THR A 263 -6.79 1.61 15.65
C THR A 263 -6.31 0.49 16.55
N ARG A 264 -6.77 -0.75 16.35
CA ARG A 264 -6.40 -1.93 17.16
C ARG A 264 -6.14 -3.18 16.31
N ASP A 265 -5.65 -3.03 15.08
CA ASP A 265 -5.42 -4.11 14.10
C ASP A 265 -4.79 -5.37 14.74
N GLY A 266 -5.57 -6.44 14.84
CA GLY A 266 -5.15 -7.65 15.54
C GLY A 266 -4.02 -8.40 14.85
N THR A 267 -3.91 -8.28 13.52
CA THR A 267 -2.86 -8.94 12.74
C THR A 267 -1.54 -8.21 12.91
N ILE A 268 -1.54 -6.88 12.76
CA ILE A 268 -0.32 -6.08 12.88
C ILE A 268 0.20 -6.07 14.32
N ARG A 269 -0.69 -6.04 15.31
CA ARG A 269 -0.31 -6.22 16.71
C ARG A 269 0.30 -7.59 17.00
N SER A 270 -0.17 -8.64 16.32
CA SER A 270 0.45 -9.96 16.41
C SER A 270 1.82 -9.96 15.75
N PHE A 271 1.97 -9.32 14.59
CA PHE A 271 3.25 -9.17 13.89
C PHE A 271 4.30 -8.45 14.74
N PHE A 272 3.97 -7.28 15.29
CA PHE A 272 4.88 -6.53 16.17
C PHE A 272 5.03 -7.13 17.57
N GLY A 273 4.10 -7.98 17.99
CA GLY A 273 4.14 -8.66 19.29
C GLY A 273 5.25 -9.70 19.42
N TYR A 274 5.86 -10.16 18.31
CA TYR A 274 6.94 -11.15 18.36
C TYR A 274 8.22 -10.54 18.96
N GLY A 275 8.39 -10.71 20.27
CA GLY A 275 9.50 -10.13 21.03
C GLY A 275 9.11 -8.88 21.80
N TYR A 276 7.87 -8.41 21.72
CA TYR A 276 7.48 -7.16 22.37
C TYR A 276 7.41 -7.25 23.91
N PRO A 277 7.87 -6.21 24.65
CA PRO A 277 8.61 -5.03 24.18
C PRO A 277 10.15 -5.24 24.17
N ASP A 278 10.64 -6.29 24.82
CA ASP A 278 12.04 -6.41 25.24
C ASP A 278 12.93 -7.24 24.29
N CYS A 279 12.45 -7.51 23.08
CA CYS A 279 13.10 -8.33 22.04
C CYS A 279 13.33 -9.80 22.43
N GLU A 280 12.49 -10.32 23.33
CA GLU A 280 12.53 -11.72 23.78
C GLU A 280 11.33 -12.53 23.27
N ALA A 281 11.60 -13.59 22.50
CA ALA A 281 10.56 -14.46 21.96
C ALA A 281 9.74 -15.12 23.08
N GLY A 282 8.41 -14.97 23.04
CA GLY A 282 7.51 -15.50 24.08
C GLY A 282 7.34 -14.58 25.30
N ALA A 283 7.82 -13.33 25.24
CA ALA A 283 7.54 -12.30 26.22
C ALA A 283 6.01 -12.10 26.44
N SER A 284 5.66 -11.53 27.59
CA SER A 284 4.27 -11.39 28.08
C SER A 284 3.37 -10.45 27.27
N GLY A 285 3.90 -9.79 26.24
CA GLY A 285 3.22 -8.77 25.44
C GLY A 285 2.78 -9.23 24.05
N PHE A 286 2.46 -10.52 23.85
CA PHE A 286 1.95 -11.05 22.59
C PHE A 286 0.43 -11.33 22.66
N PRO A 287 -0.40 -10.75 21.75
CA PRO A 287 -0.07 -9.69 20.80
C PRO A 287 0.29 -8.37 21.50
N MET A 288 0.90 -7.43 20.76
CA MET A 288 1.12 -6.06 21.27
C MET A 288 -0.17 -5.51 21.92
N PRO A 289 -0.13 -4.87 23.10
CA PRO A 289 -1.33 -4.38 23.78
C PRO A 289 -2.15 -3.42 22.91
N GLU A 290 -3.49 -3.52 22.95
CA GLU A 290 -4.36 -2.69 22.08
C GLU A 290 -4.18 -1.20 22.35
N GLU A 291 -4.10 -0.82 23.62
CA GLU A 291 -3.91 0.55 24.07
C GLU A 291 -2.62 1.14 23.51
N LYS A 292 -1.53 0.36 23.51
CA LYS A 292 -0.23 0.80 22.99
C LYS A 292 -0.23 0.98 21.48
N TYR A 293 -0.91 0.08 20.76
CA TYR A 293 -1.05 0.22 19.31
C TYR A 293 -1.95 1.42 18.95
N ALA A 294 -3.06 1.61 19.66
CA ALA A 294 -3.94 2.76 19.46
C ALA A 294 -3.23 4.09 19.74
N GLU A 295 -2.43 4.16 20.82
CA GLU A 295 -1.56 5.30 21.10
C GLU A 295 -0.56 5.55 19.96
N ALA A 296 0.03 4.49 19.38
CA ALA A 296 0.98 4.62 18.28
C ALA A 296 0.33 5.18 17.00
N ILE A 297 -0.88 4.74 16.66
CA ILE A 297 -1.63 5.25 15.50
C ILE A 297 -2.05 6.72 15.73
N ALA A 298 -2.46 7.07 16.95
CA ALA A 298 -2.78 8.46 17.30
C ALA A 298 -1.55 9.37 17.24
N ASP A 299 -0.41 8.93 17.80
CA ASP A 299 0.86 9.66 17.74
C ASP A 299 1.35 9.84 16.29
N MET A 300 1.25 8.79 15.48
CA MET A 300 1.54 8.88 14.04
C MET A 300 0.68 9.96 13.37
N ARG A 301 -0.64 9.96 13.61
CA ARG A 301 -1.55 10.96 13.03
C ARG A 301 -1.22 12.38 13.50
N ASP A 302 -1.11 12.56 14.81
CA ASP A 302 -1.13 13.88 15.45
C ASP A 302 0.25 14.56 15.53
N ASN A 303 1.32 13.76 15.58
CA ASN A 303 2.68 14.26 15.79
C ASN A 303 3.63 13.97 14.63
N VAL A 304 3.41 12.89 13.87
CA VAL A 304 4.25 12.56 12.71
C VAL A 304 3.64 13.15 11.43
N LEU A 305 2.41 12.79 11.09
CA LEU A 305 1.78 13.16 9.81
C LEU A 305 1.16 14.56 9.82
N ALA A 306 0.84 15.13 10.98
CA ALA A 306 0.17 16.43 11.08
C ALA A 306 0.96 17.59 10.43
N SER A 307 2.30 17.50 10.39
CA SER A 307 3.16 18.49 9.72
C SER A 307 3.26 18.32 8.20
N HIS A 308 2.74 17.22 7.65
CA HIS A 308 2.86 16.88 6.24
C HIS A 308 1.49 16.96 5.55
N PRO A 309 1.16 18.07 4.87
CA PRO A 309 -0.17 18.30 4.30
C PRO A 309 -0.53 17.36 3.14
N ASN A 310 0.41 16.57 2.66
CA ASN A 310 0.25 15.63 1.55
C ASN A 310 0.20 14.16 2.00
N PHE A 311 0.37 13.88 3.31
CA PHE A 311 0.18 12.55 3.89
C PHE A 311 -1.10 12.55 4.75
N ARG A 312 -2.06 11.68 4.42
CA ARG A 312 -3.31 11.51 5.17
C ARG A 312 -3.51 10.10 5.66
N ILE A 313 -4.18 9.98 6.80
CA ILE A 313 -4.55 8.71 7.40
C ILE A 313 -6.07 8.58 7.44
N TYR A 314 -6.58 7.43 7.01
CA TYR A 314 -7.93 6.96 7.24
C TYR A 314 -7.85 5.83 8.26
N SER A 315 -8.16 6.13 9.52
CA SER A 315 -8.13 5.14 10.60
C SER A 315 -9.54 4.75 11.01
N LYS A 316 -9.79 3.49 11.36
CA LYS A 316 -11.10 3.01 11.85
C LYS A 316 -10.99 2.41 13.24
N ASP A 317 -11.98 2.66 14.10
CA ASP A 317 -12.04 2.03 15.42
C ASP A 317 -12.41 0.54 15.31
N SER A 318 -11.41 -0.29 15.03
CA SER A 318 -11.60 -1.72 14.79
C SER A 318 -10.35 -2.52 15.17
N GLY A 319 -10.53 -3.84 15.34
CA GLY A 319 -9.46 -4.83 15.36
C GLY A 319 -9.27 -5.55 14.02
N ASP A 320 -10.09 -5.25 13.02
CA ASP A 320 -10.03 -5.84 11.68
C ASP A 320 -8.72 -5.47 10.98
N HIS A 321 -8.38 -6.24 9.94
CA HIS A 321 -7.15 -6.11 9.19
C HIS A 321 -7.46 -5.97 7.71
N VAL A 322 -6.84 -4.96 7.08
CA VAL A 322 -7.02 -4.50 5.70
C VAL A 322 -8.42 -3.95 5.42
N TRP A 323 -8.52 -3.05 4.43
CA TRP A 323 -9.74 -2.32 4.08
C TRP A 323 -9.96 -2.21 2.58
N LEU A 324 -8.91 -2.24 1.75
CA LEU A 324 -9.03 -2.08 0.29
C LEU A 324 -9.71 -3.26 -0.41
N LEU A 325 -9.77 -4.43 0.24
CA LEU A 325 -10.49 -5.60 -0.25
C LEU A 325 -11.91 -5.72 0.33
N TYR A 326 -12.32 -4.79 1.19
CA TYR A 326 -13.64 -4.76 1.81
C TYR A 326 -14.51 -3.64 1.21
N GLU A 327 -15.75 -3.55 1.68
CA GLU A 327 -16.76 -2.70 1.09
C GLU A 327 -16.32 -1.21 1.10
N PRO A 328 -16.31 -0.53 -0.06
CA PRO A 328 -15.94 0.89 -0.18
C PRO A 328 -16.82 1.81 0.68
N GLU A 329 -18.00 1.32 1.05
CA GLU A 329 -18.97 1.96 1.92
C GLU A 329 -18.60 1.90 3.41
N THR A 330 -17.44 1.34 3.78
CA THR A 330 -16.99 1.37 5.17
C THR A 330 -16.80 2.82 5.63
N ILE A 331 -17.46 3.19 6.73
CA ILE A 331 -17.41 4.52 7.33
C ILE A 331 -16.44 4.56 8.50
N SER A 332 -15.62 5.60 8.56
CA SER A 332 -14.88 6.01 9.75
C SER A 332 -15.44 7.32 10.29
N PRO A 333 -15.68 7.43 11.61
CA PRO A 333 -16.14 8.67 12.21
C PRO A 333 -15.07 9.77 12.16
N ARG A 334 -15.52 11.02 12.24
CA ARG A 334 -14.73 12.23 12.48
C ARG A 334 -14.96 12.73 13.92
N PRO A 335 -14.05 13.55 14.47
CA PRO A 335 -14.21 14.10 15.83
C PRO A 335 -15.47 14.97 16.04
N ASP A 336 -16.03 15.52 14.97
CA ASP A 336 -17.25 16.33 15.01
C ASP A 336 -18.55 15.49 15.02
N GLY A 337 -18.43 14.15 15.02
CA GLY A 337 -19.54 13.21 15.03
C GLY A 337 -20.11 12.87 13.65
N SER A 338 -19.57 13.45 12.57
CA SER A 338 -19.82 12.97 11.21
C SER A 338 -18.95 11.74 10.90
N GLY A 339 -19.04 11.19 9.70
CA GLY A 339 -18.17 10.12 9.23
C GLY A 339 -18.00 10.20 7.72
N GLU A 340 -16.96 9.56 7.21
CA GLU A 340 -16.64 9.55 5.79
C GLU A 340 -16.48 8.10 5.31
N HIS A 341 -16.99 7.80 4.12
CA HIS A 341 -16.78 6.51 3.48
C HIS A 341 -15.36 6.43 2.93
N LEU A 342 -14.75 5.25 3.00
CA LEU A 342 -13.42 5.04 2.42
C LEU A 342 -13.38 5.42 0.92
N ALA A 343 -14.44 5.14 0.17
CA ALA A 343 -14.52 5.53 -1.23
C ALA A 343 -14.56 7.04 -1.48
N ASP A 344 -15.22 7.82 -0.61
CA ASP A 344 -15.20 9.28 -0.68
C ASP A 344 -13.78 9.79 -0.42
N TRP A 345 -13.13 9.26 0.61
CA TRP A 345 -11.76 9.63 0.96
C TRP A 345 -10.75 9.28 -0.14
N LEU A 346 -10.94 8.15 -0.83
CA LEU A 346 -10.14 7.77 -2.00
C LEU A 346 -10.44 8.65 -3.22
N ARG A 347 -11.69 9.05 -3.45
CA ARG A 347 -12.04 10.02 -4.49
C ARG A 347 -11.33 11.35 -4.25
N ASP A 348 -11.39 11.85 -3.03
CA ASP A 348 -10.72 13.08 -2.62
C ASP A 348 -9.20 12.95 -2.74
N MET A 349 -8.61 11.79 -2.43
CA MET A 349 -7.19 11.51 -2.66
C MET A 349 -6.81 11.59 -4.14
N LEU A 350 -7.70 11.23 -5.06
CA LEU A 350 -7.44 11.20 -6.49
C LEU A 350 -7.84 12.51 -7.21
N ASP A 351 -8.58 13.41 -6.58
CA ASP A 351 -8.90 14.72 -7.15
C ASP A 351 -7.92 15.79 -6.64
N PRO A 352 -6.97 16.29 -7.46
CA PRO A 352 -5.97 17.28 -7.02
C PRO A 352 -6.57 18.59 -6.52
N SER A 353 -7.85 18.86 -6.82
CA SER A 353 -8.58 20.03 -6.34
C SER A 353 -9.33 19.81 -5.02
N ALA A 354 -9.52 18.56 -4.60
CA ALA A 354 -10.26 18.21 -3.39
C ALA A 354 -9.48 18.54 -2.11
N ASP A 355 -10.22 18.89 -1.05
CA ASP A 355 -9.70 19.11 0.29
C ASP A 355 -9.56 17.77 1.04
N TRP A 356 -8.44 17.09 0.80
CA TRP A 356 -8.19 15.77 1.33
C TRP A 356 -7.58 15.79 2.74
N ASN A 357 -8.33 15.30 3.73
CA ASN A 357 -7.98 15.35 5.15
C ASN A 357 -7.95 13.98 5.82
N SER A 358 -7.30 13.88 6.98
CA SER A 358 -7.27 12.64 7.74
C SER A 358 -8.64 12.38 8.38
N VAL A 359 -9.04 11.12 8.41
CA VAL A 359 -10.29 10.65 9.01
C VAL A 359 -9.94 9.67 10.10
N ALA A 360 -10.42 9.91 11.32
CA ALA A 360 -10.09 9.09 12.46
C ALA A 360 -11.11 9.24 13.59
N PRO A 361 -11.35 8.17 14.38
CA PRO A 361 -12.22 8.19 15.55
C PRO A 361 -11.79 9.15 16.66
#